data_AF-A0A962QZS1-F1
#
_entry.id   AF-A0A962QZS1-F1
#
_cell.length_a   1.000
_cell.length_b   1.000
_cell.length_c   1.000
_cell.angle_alpha   90.00
_cell.angle_beta   90.00
_cell.angle_gamma   90.00
#
_symmetry.space_group_name_H-M   'P 1'
#
loop_
_entity.id
_entity.type
_entity.pdbx_description
1 polymer ?
#
loop_
_entity_poly.entity_id
_entity_poly.type
_entity_poly.pdbx_seq_one_letter_code
_entity_poly.pdbx_strand_id
1 'polypeptide(L)'
;GCEFDFSVRAEHYIPEVVVTAYPFPGNTSWPESNGFARPTEFAEDGGASDEGGATVREQALKFKNSDVIGSPGVADYWLLAAASTEALPFCTPLTYPMTPYFVSSFDPAWRDATVEAGLSLLHVFERVGRGAATFASLYPRHGFVTQGHDYKSALTAAIRAMDIVSQDYQPHVYVPLDAYGTPGQGQWPPQGLAEVRYQQLTPTLEACAVLPDIDDTLYPHDPYAGRRNQNRGNAWQVWRPYRCCEPAGDVLLFYL
;
A
#
# COMPACT_ATOMS: atom_id res chain seq x y z
N GLY A 1 -12.53 -42.83 19.87
CA GLY A 1 -13.03 -42.27 18.60
C GLY A 1 -12.41 -40.91 18.41
N CYS A 2 -12.45 -40.34 17.21
CA CYS A 2 -12.07 -38.95 17.00
C CYS A 2 -13.26 -38.05 17.36
N GLU A 3 -13.01 -36.99 18.12
CA GLU A 3 -13.97 -35.94 18.43
C GLU A 3 -13.66 -34.73 17.53
N PHE A 4 -14.70 -34.05 17.05
CA PHE A 4 -14.57 -32.91 16.15
C PHE A 4 -15.27 -31.72 16.78
N ASP A 5 -14.51 -30.64 16.96
CA ASP A 5 -15.02 -29.35 17.40
C ASP A 5 -14.99 -28.34 16.25
N PHE A 6 -15.89 -27.35 16.33
CA PHE A 6 -16.06 -26.35 15.29
C PHE A 6 -15.96 -24.95 15.92
N SER A 7 -15.26 -24.05 15.25
CA SER A 7 -15.20 -22.63 15.61
C SER A 7 -15.64 -21.74 14.46
N VAL A 8 -16.10 -20.54 14.80
CA VAL A 8 -16.47 -19.52 13.81
C VAL A 8 -15.21 -18.93 13.21
N ARG A 9 -15.20 -18.80 11.88
CA ARG A 9 -14.17 -18.08 11.13
C ARG A 9 -14.61 -16.63 10.94
N ALA A 10 -13.83 -15.69 11.46
CA ALA A 10 -14.03 -14.26 11.28
C ALA A 10 -13.15 -13.72 10.16
N GLU A 11 -13.61 -12.64 9.52
CA GLU A 11 -12.82 -11.85 8.58
C GLU A 11 -12.78 -10.38 9.06
N HIS A 12 -11.59 -9.84 9.21
CA HIS A 12 -11.35 -8.46 9.65
C HIS A 12 -10.49 -7.72 8.66
N TYR A 13 -10.92 -6.52 8.27
CA TYR A 13 -10.05 -5.56 7.61
C TYR A 13 -9.29 -4.78 8.67
N ILE A 14 -8.01 -5.08 8.83
CA ILE A 14 -7.17 -4.46 9.86
C ILE A 14 -6.42 -3.27 9.25
N PRO A 15 -6.41 -2.09 9.89
CA PRO A 15 -5.69 -0.92 9.41
C PRO A 15 -4.20 -1.06 9.71
N GLU A 16 -3.46 -1.78 8.87
CA GLU A 16 -2.09 -2.20 9.20
C GLU A 16 -1.05 -1.11 9.01
N VAL A 17 -1.14 -0.34 7.92
CA VAL A 17 -0.11 0.61 7.50
C VAL A 17 -0.72 1.84 6.87
N VAL A 18 -0.02 2.97 6.97
CA VAL A 18 -0.26 4.15 6.17
C VAL A 18 0.80 4.18 5.08
N VAL A 19 0.36 4.23 3.82
CA VAL A 19 1.25 4.46 2.68
C VAL A 19 1.14 5.91 2.24
N THR A 20 2.28 6.54 2.03
CA THR A 20 2.36 7.91 1.52
C THR A 20 3.07 7.93 0.18
N ALA A 21 2.75 8.90 -0.67
CA ALA A 21 3.51 9.19 -1.86
C ALA A 21 3.62 10.71 -2.06
N TYR A 22 4.83 11.21 -2.21
CA TYR A 22 5.11 12.64 -2.17
C TYR A 22 6.34 13.01 -3.04
N PRO A 23 6.41 14.23 -3.58
CA PRO A 23 7.45 14.59 -4.54
C PRO A 23 8.83 14.82 -3.90
N PHE A 24 8.88 15.44 -2.72
CA PHE A 24 10.14 15.93 -2.13
C PHE A 24 10.36 15.33 -0.73
N PRO A 25 11.57 14.81 -0.42
CA PRO A 25 11.92 14.37 0.93
C PRO A 25 11.57 15.42 1.99
N GLY A 26 11.07 14.98 3.15
CA GLY A 26 10.67 15.83 4.27
C GLY A 26 9.28 16.49 4.12
N ASN A 27 8.60 16.31 2.98
CA ASN A 27 7.25 16.82 2.74
C ASN A 27 6.25 15.67 2.55
N THR A 28 6.19 14.77 3.55
CA THR A 28 5.25 13.65 3.49
C THR A 28 3.81 14.15 3.53
N SER A 29 2.92 13.41 2.89
CA SER A 29 1.48 13.70 2.95
C SER A 29 0.80 13.15 4.22
N TRP A 30 1.58 12.59 5.15
CA TRP A 30 1.13 12.17 6.47
C TRP A 30 2.13 12.68 7.51
N PRO A 31 1.89 13.86 8.12
CA PRO A 31 2.88 14.61 8.89
C PRO A 31 3.62 13.81 9.97
N GLU A 32 2.97 12.83 10.57
CA GLU A 32 3.48 11.91 11.58
C GLU A 32 4.68 11.09 11.07
N SER A 33 4.77 10.87 9.75
CA SER A 33 5.87 10.17 9.09
C SER A 33 7.06 11.04 8.67
N ASN A 34 6.98 12.37 8.82
CA ASN A 34 8.06 13.29 8.41
C ASN A 34 9.41 12.99 9.06
N GLY A 35 9.41 12.36 10.25
CA GLY A 35 10.65 11.94 10.92
C GLY A 35 11.47 10.94 10.12
N PHE A 36 10.82 10.09 9.31
CA PHE A 36 11.45 9.04 8.51
C PHE A 36 11.89 9.51 7.13
N ALA A 37 11.15 10.42 6.52
CA ALA A 37 11.30 10.87 5.14
C ALA A 37 12.45 11.87 4.89
N ARG A 38 13.53 11.82 5.67
CA ARG A 38 14.61 12.81 5.59
C ARG A 38 15.43 12.65 4.31
N PRO A 39 15.99 13.74 3.76
CA PRO A 39 17.01 13.64 2.72
C PRO A 39 18.19 12.77 3.19
N THR A 40 18.74 11.96 2.28
CA THR A 40 19.94 11.14 2.49
C THR A 40 20.94 11.41 1.37
N GLU A 41 22.18 10.91 1.51
CA GLU A 41 23.19 11.01 0.44
C GLU A 41 22.77 10.33 -0.88
N PHE A 42 21.81 9.39 -0.81
CA PHE A 42 21.26 8.69 -1.98
C PHE A 42 19.94 9.28 -2.47
N ALA A 43 19.31 10.16 -1.68
CA ALA A 43 17.97 10.69 -1.93
C ALA A 43 17.86 12.14 -1.41
N GLU A 44 18.42 13.07 -2.17
CA GLU A 44 18.44 14.50 -1.80
C GLU A 44 17.17 15.25 -2.26
N ASP A 45 16.61 14.88 -3.41
CA ASP A 45 15.53 15.64 -4.06
C ASP A 45 14.56 14.75 -4.85
N GLY A 46 13.48 15.33 -5.39
CA GLY A 46 12.58 14.68 -6.34
C GLY A 46 12.11 15.67 -7.39
N GLY A 47 10.93 15.46 -7.99
CA GLY A 47 10.38 16.43 -8.93
C GLY A 47 9.47 15.86 -10.00
N ALA A 48 9.12 16.71 -10.96
CA ALA A 48 8.33 16.37 -12.13
C ALA A 48 8.84 17.14 -13.34
N SER A 49 8.90 16.48 -14.49
CA SER A 49 9.07 17.11 -15.78
C SER A 49 7.69 17.50 -16.31
N ASP A 50 7.37 18.79 -16.30
CA ASP A 50 6.12 19.33 -16.83
C ASP A 50 6.29 19.77 -18.30
N GLU A 51 6.94 18.95 -19.14
CA GLU A 51 7.17 19.25 -20.57
C GLU A 51 5.99 18.88 -21.47
N GLY A 52 5.34 19.89 -22.04
CA GLY A 52 4.39 19.77 -23.16
C GLY A 52 3.66 21.08 -23.49
N GLY A 53 2.96 21.08 -24.63
CA GLY A 53 2.25 22.24 -25.17
C GLY A 53 0.75 21.96 -25.29
N ALA A 54 -0.05 23.03 -25.44
CA ALA A 54 -1.52 23.05 -25.34
C ALA A 54 -2.32 22.03 -26.20
N THR A 55 -1.68 21.27 -27.10
CA THR A 55 -2.31 20.33 -28.04
C THR A 55 -1.86 18.87 -27.89
N VAL A 56 -0.89 18.54 -27.02
CA VAL A 56 -0.37 17.17 -26.86
C VAL A 56 -0.66 16.66 -25.45
N ARG A 57 -1.11 15.41 -25.32
CA ARG A 57 -1.29 14.76 -24.01
C ARG A 57 0.07 14.71 -23.29
N GLU A 58 0.20 15.53 -22.24
CA GLU A 58 1.33 15.58 -21.32
C GLU A 58 1.69 14.18 -20.79
N GLN A 59 2.75 13.56 -21.32
CA GLN A 59 3.40 12.41 -20.69
C GLN A 59 4.51 12.92 -19.76
N ALA A 60 4.11 13.61 -18.71
CA ALA A 60 5.02 14.12 -17.69
C ALA A 60 5.68 12.95 -16.95
N LEU A 61 7.01 12.92 -16.92
CA LEU A 61 7.74 12.04 -16.02
C LEU A 61 7.69 12.64 -14.61
N LYS A 62 7.08 11.93 -13.66
CA LYS A 62 6.97 12.38 -12.27
C LYS A 62 7.72 11.43 -11.35
N PHE A 63 8.50 11.97 -10.45
CA PHE A 63 9.12 11.22 -9.37
C PHE A 63 8.30 11.36 -8.08
N LYS A 64 8.06 10.24 -7.40
CA LYS A 64 7.43 10.19 -6.08
C LYS A 64 8.29 9.33 -5.16
N ASN A 65 8.68 9.89 -4.03
CA ASN A 65 9.05 9.09 -2.86
C ASN A 65 7.77 8.42 -2.34
N SER A 66 7.92 7.25 -1.73
CA SER A 66 6.83 6.53 -1.09
C SER A 66 7.32 5.80 0.14
N ASP A 67 6.56 5.94 1.22
CA ASP A 67 6.89 5.32 2.51
C ASP A 67 5.69 4.53 3.01
N VAL A 68 5.96 3.34 3.56
CA VAL A 68 4.98 2.46 4.20
C VAL A 68 5.33 2.35 5.67
N ILE A 69 4.48 2.94 6.52
CA ILE A 69 4.69 3.02 7.95
C ILE A 69 3.53 2.34 8.68
N GLY A 70 3.82 1.58 9.73
CA GLY A 70 2.82 0.95 10.57
C GLY A 70 1.78 1.95 11.09
N SER A 71 0.51 1.63 10.93
CA SER A 71 -0.57 2.55 11.29
C SER A 71 -0.77 2.55 12.82
N PRO A 72 -0.99 3.73 13.44
CA PRO A 72 -1.47 3.80 14.81
C PRO A 72 -2.83 3.11 14.98
N GLY A 73 -3.63 2.96 13.92
CA GLY A 73 -4.92 2.28 13.94
C GLY A 73 -4.85 0.81 14.35
N VAL A 74 -3.68 0.17 14.26
CA VAL A 74 -3.48 -1.18 14.81
C VAL A 74 -3.70 -1.19 16.33
N ALA A 75 -3.30 -0.13 17.03
CA ALA A 75 -3.52 -0.02 18.47
C ALA A 75 -5.03 0.11 18.79
N ASP A 76 -5.76 0.88 18.00
CA ASP A 76 -7.22 1.03 18.15
C ASP A 76 -7.95 -0.30 17.90
N TYR A 77 -7.52 -1.06 16.89
CA TYR A 77 -8.04 -2.40 16.63
C TYR A 77 -7.84 -3.33 17.83
N TRP A 78 -6.67 -3.28 18.48
CA TRP A 78 -6.41 -4.06 19.69
C TRP A 78 -7.27 -3.63 20.88
N LEU A 79 -7.50 -2.33 21.05
CA LEU A 79 -8.41 -1.82 22.09
C LEU A 79 -9.85 -2.29 21.86
N LEU A 80 -10.31 -2.30 20.60
CA LEU A 80 -11.63 -2.84 20.24
C LEU A 80 -11.70 -4.35 20.52
N ALA A 81 -10.67 -5.11 20.15
CA ALA A 81 -10.59 -6.53 20.45
C ALA A 81 -10.67 -6.81 21.96
N ALA A 82 -9.96 -6.02 22.78
CA ALA A 82 -9.94 -6.17 24.24
C ALA A 82 -11.26 -5.74 24.91
N ALA A 83 -11.97 -4.78 24.32
CA ALA A 83 -13.26 -4.29 24.83
C ALA A 83 -14.46 -5.13 24.34
N SER A 84 -14.27 -5.96 23.32
CA SER A 84 -15.34 -6.78 22.76
C SER A 84 -15.84 -7.78 23.79
N THR A 85 -17.16 -7.83 23.96
CA THR A 85 -17.85 -8.87 24.74
C THR A 85 -18.46 -9.95 23.87
N GLU A 86 -18.27 -9.87 22.54
CA GLU A 86 -18.80 -10.84 21.59
C GLU A 86 -17.93 -12.09 21.55
N ALA A 87 -18.55 -13.26 21.35
CA ALA A 87 -17.85 -14.55 21.22
C ALA A 87 -17.21 -14.74 19.83
N LEU A 88 -16.82 -13.65 19.14
CA LEU A 88 -16.21 -13.69 17.82
C LEU A 88 -14.69 -13.51 17.92
N PRO A 89 -13.89 -14.34 17.23
CA PRO A 89 -12.43 -14.25 17.29
C PRO A 89 -11.94 -12.96 16.64
N PHE A 90 -11.01 -12.27 17.32
CA PHE A 90 -10.24 -11.18 16.73
C PHE A 90 -8.94 -11.71 16.14
N CYS A 91 -8.66 -11.28 14.91
CA CYS A 91 -7.47 -11.71 14.19
C CYS A 91 -6.26 -10.93 14.69
N THR A 92 -5.11 -11.60 14.81
CA THR A 92 -3.85 -10.97 15.21
C THR A 92 -3.26 -10.19 14.02
N PRO A 93 -3.12 -8.86 14.09
CA PRO A 93 -2.35 -8.08 13.13
C PRO A 93 -0.89 -8.54 13.08
N LEU A 94 -0.25 -8.43 11.92
CA LEU A 94 1.18 -8.74 11.79
C LEU A 94 2.07 -7.50 11.83
N THR A 95 1.46 -6.31 11.81
CA THR A 95 2.18 -5.04 11.85
C THR A 95 2.16 -4.35 13.20
N TYR A 96 3.13 -3.44 13.41
CA TYR A 96 3.25 -2.64 14.63
C TYR A 96 3.16 -1.14 14.33
N PRO A 97 2.50 -0.34 15.19
CA PRO A 97 2.40 1.11 15.03
C PRO A 97 3.75 1.79 14.83
N MET A 98 3.80 2.76 13.92
CA MET A 98 4.97 3.61 13.63
C MET A 98 6.25 2.87 13.20
N THR A 99 6.14 1.59 12.82
CA THR A 99 7.28 0.83 12.30
C THR A 99 7.50 1.15 10.82
N PRO A 100 8.71 1.57 10.39
CA PRO A 100 8.98 1.85 8.99
C PRO A 100 9.23 0.56 8.19
N TYR A 101 8.21 0.06 7.49
CA TYR A 101 8.33 -1.14 6.65
C TYR A 101 9.03 -0.84 5.33
N PHE A 102 8.81 0.35 4.77
CA PHE A 102 9.54 0.82 3.61
C PHE A 102 9.67 2.34 3.67
N VAL A 103 10.87 2.84 3.38
CA VAL A 103 11.13 4.27 3.27
C VAL A 103 12.01 4.48 2.06
N SER A 104 11.41 5.00 1.00
CA SER A 104 12.07 5.13 -0.31
C SER A 104 13.40 5.89 -0.30
N SER A 105 13.58 6.85 0.59
CA SER A 105 14.84 7.61 0.72
C SER A 105 16.04 6.78 1.18
N PHE A 106 15.81 5.59 1.75
CA PHE A 106 16.86 4.65 2.19
C PHE A 106 17.05 3.49 1.21
N ASP A 107 16.29 3.44 0.12
CA ASP A 107 16.33 2.38 -0.86
C ASP A 107 16.87 2.88 -2.22
N PRO A 108 18.14 2.58 -2.56
CA PRO A 108 18.72 3.00 -3.84
C PRO A 108 17.95 2.46 -5.05
N ALA A 109 17.35 1.27 -4.96
CA ALA A 109 16.58 0.65 -6.03
C ALA A 109 15.29 1.43 -6.36
N TRP A 110 14.78 2.24 -5.42
CA TRP A 110 13.64 3.12 -5.68
C TRP A 110 13.94 4.22 -6.71
N ARG A 111 15.22 4.62 -6.82
CA ARG A 111 15.71 5.62 -7.77
C ARG A 111 16.39 5.02 -8.98
N ASP A 112 16.82 3.77 -8.88
CA ASP A 112 17.46 3.03 -9.97
C ASP A 112 16.76 1.68 -10.21
N ALA A 113 15.99 1.63 -11.29
CA ALA A 113 15.24 0.45 -11.69
C ALA A 113 16.10 -0.69 -12.27
N THR A 114 17.43 -0.53 -12.35
CA THR A 114 18.33 -1.50 -13.00
C THR A 114 18.20 -2.90 -12.40
N VAL A 115 18.02 -3.01 -11.09
CA VAL A 115 17.89 -4.31 -10.41
C VAL A 115 16.59 -5.04 -10.82
N GLU A 116 15.52 -4.30 -11.07
CA GLU A 116 14.22 -4.84 -11.48
C GLU A 116 13.98 -4.86 -12.99
N ALA A 117 14.92 -4.36 -13.80
CA ALA A 117 14.78 -4.31 -15.25
C ALA A 117 14.53 -5.72 -15.84
N GLY A 118 15.19 -6.75 -15.31
CA GLY A 118 14.96 -8.14 -15.71
C GLY A 118 13.58 -8.67 -15.31
N LEU A 119 13.05 -8.24 -14.15
CA LEU A 119 11.72 -8.61 -13.67
C LEU A 119 10.59 -7.98 -14.51
N SER A 120 10.88 -6.85 -15.17
CA SER A 120 9.89 -6.13 -15.99
C SER A 120 9.35 -6.98 -17.15
N LEU A 121 10.15 -7.89 -17.71
CA LEU A 121 9.69 -8.80 -18.76
C LEU A 121 8.72 -9.86 -18.25
N LEU A 122 8.95 -10.37 -17.03
CA LEU A 122 8.07 -11.37 -16.40
C LEU A 122 6.71 -10.78 -16.01
N HIS A 123 6.70 -9.48 -15.69
CA HIS A 123 5.51 -8.76 -15.21
C HIS A 123 4.99 -7.71 -16.21
N VAL A 124 5.26 -7.89 -17.51
CA VAL A 124 4.94 -6.90 -18.55
C VAL A 124 3.45 -6.56 -18.65
N PHE A 125 2.58 -7.47 -18.23
CA PHE A 125 1.12 -7.28 -18.25
C PHE A 125 0.56 -6.70 -16.95
N GLU A 126 1.39 -6.59 -15.91
CA GLU A 126 0.98 -6.03 -14.63
C GLU A 126 1.02 -4.51 -14.67
N ARG A 127 -0.12 -3.90 -14.34
CA ARG A 127 -0.31 -2.46 -14.44
C ARG A 127 -1.15 -1.96 -13.27
N VAL A 128 -0.92 -0.71 -12.91
CA VAL A 128 -1.79 0.04 -12.03
C VAL A 128 -2.85 0.72 -12.89
N GLY A 129 -4.12 0.40 -12.68
CA GLY A 129 -5.23 0.98 -13.44
C GLY A 129 -6.57 0.29 -13.16
N ARG A 130 -7.64 0.79 -13.79
CA ARG A 130 -9.00 0.27 -13.65
C ARG A 130 -9.69 0.25 -15.02
N GLY A 131 -10.28 -0.88 -15.40
CA GLY A 131 -10.92 -1.00 -16.71
C GLY A 131 -9.93 -0.69 -17.84
N ALA A 132 -10.27 0.21 -18.76
CA ALA A 132 -9.39 0.69 -19.82
C ALA A 132 -8.37 1.74 -19.34
N ALA A 133 -8.63 2.43 -18.22
CA ALA A 133 -7.68 3.38 -17.64
C ALA A 133 -6.42 2.67 -17.16
N THR A 134 -5.26 3.20 -17.58
CA THR A 134 -3.94 2.75 -17.15
C THR A 134 -3.17 3.94 -16.60
N PHE A 135 -2.66 3.80 -15.37
CA PHE A 135 -1.89 4.84 -14.70
C PHE A 135 -0.43 4.70 -15.08
N ALA A 136 0.14 3.50 -14.89
CA ALA A 136 1.48 3.07 -15.32
C ALA A 136 1.62 1.55 -15.14
N SER A 137 2.76 0.98 -15.56
CA SER A 137 3.13 -0.41 -15.24
C SER A 137 3.38 -0.61 -13.75
N LEU A 138 3.17 -1.82 -13.22
CA LEU A 138 3.57 -2.14 -11.85
C LEU A 138 5.10 -2.23 -11.76
N TYR A 139 5.72 -2.95 -12.68
CA TYR A 139 7.18 -3.12 -12.78
C TYR A 139 7.82 -2.22 -13.85
N PRO A 140 9.10 -1.84 -13.68
CA PRO A 140 9.88 -2.00 -12.45
C PRO A 140 9.32 -1.11 -11.33
N ARG A 141 9.47 -1.52 -10.08
CA ARG A 141 8.94 -0.81 -8.90
C ARG A 141 9.92 0.25 -8.45
N HIS A 142 9.80 1.43 -9.04
CA HIS A 142 10.59 2.61 -8.69
C HIS A 142 9.70 3.86 -8.61
N GLY A 143 10.26 4.96 -8.12
CA GLY A 143 9.53 6.21 -7.88
C GLY A 143 9.17 7.00 -9.15
N PHE A 144 9.74 6.66 -10.31
CA PHE A 144 9.44 7.36 -11.57
C PHE A 144 8.18 6.79 -12.24
N VAL A 145 7.25 7.68 -12.57
CA VAL A 145 5.96 7.34 -13.15
C VAL A 145 5.68 8.29 -14.33
N THR A 146 5.51 7.72 -15.53
CA THR A 146 5.13 8.47 -16.75
C THR A 146 3.64 8.73 -16.76
N GLN A 147 3.23 9.84 -16.15
CA GLN A 147 1.82 10.18 -15.96
C GLN A 147 1.64 11.69 -15.73
N GLY A 148 0.83 12.34 -16.58
CA GLY A 148 0.50 13.76 -16.44
C GLY A 148 -0.22 14.10 -15.12
N HIS A 149 -1.03 13.17 -14.61
CA HIS A 149 -1.85 13.40 -13.43
C HIS A 149 -1.15 13.06 -12.10
N ASP A 150 -1.03 14.04 -11.19
CA ASP A 150 -0.30 13.86 -9.92
C ASP A 150 -0.86 12.73 -9.04
N TYR A 151 -2.18 12.70 -8.81
CA TYR A 151 -2.80 11.62 -8.03
C TYR A 151 -2.50 10.23 -8.60
N LYS A 152 -2.55 10.07 -9.92
CA LYS A 152 -2.29 8.77 -10.57
C LYS A 152 -0.83 8.35 -10.39
N SER A 153 0.10 9.31 -10.51
CA SER A 153 1.52 9.06 -10.24
C SER A 153 1.76 8.70 -8.77
N ALA A 154 1.13 9.41 -7.83
CA ALA A 154 1.23 9.17 -6.40
C ALA A 154 0.65 7.80 -6.01
N LEU A 155 -0.53 7.45 -6.53
CA LEU A 155 -1.16 6.17 -6.25
C LEU A 155 -0.35 5.01 -6.85
N THR A 156 0.23 5.17 -8.05
CA THR A 156 1.11 4.16 -8.63
C THR A 156 2.32 3.91 -7.73
N ALA A 157 2.99 4.97 -7.27
CA ALA A 157 4.12 4.86 -6.35
C ALA A 157 3.72 4.17 -5.03
N ALA A 158 2.57 4.54 -4.46
CA ALA A 158 2.04 3.90 -3.26
C ALA A 158 1.73 2.41 -3.47
N ILE A 159 1.13 2.04 -4.59
CA ILE A 159 0.84 0.63 -4.92
C ILE A 159 2.13 -0.16 -5.12
N ARG A 160 3.14 0.41 -5.80
CA ARG A 160 4.47 -0.22 -5.94
C ARG A 160 5.14 -0.45 -4.59
N ALA A 161 5.14 0.54 -3.72
CA ALA A 161 5.68 0.42 -2.36
C ALA A 161 4.94 -0.62 -1.52
N MET A 162 3.61 -0.65 -1.62
CA MET A 162 2.78 -1.67 -0.98
C MET A 162 3.06 -3.07 -1.52
N ASP A 163 3.26 -3.21 -2.83
CA ASP A 163 3.59 -4.49 -3.47
C ASP A 163 4.91 -5.05 -2.93
N ILE A 164 5.94 -4.19 -2.81
CA ILE A 164 7.25 -4.54 -2.22
C ILE A 164 7.08 -5.11 -0.81
N VAL A 165 6.43 -4.39 0.11
CA VAL A 165 6.32 -4.83 1.51
C VAL A 165 5.39 -6.02 1.72
N SER A 166 4.51 -6.29 0.76
CA SER A 166 3.53 -7.39 0.84
C SER A 166 4.09 -8.76 0.42
N GLN A 167 5.37 -8.80 0.02
CA GLN A 167 6.05 -9.99 -0.49
C GLN A 167 7.42 -10.16 0.16
N ASP A 168 7.93 -11.38 0.17
CA ASP A 168 9.28 -11.70 0.64
C ASP A 168 10.32 -11.62 -0.48
N TYR A 169 11.58 -11.41 -0.09
CA TYR A 169 12.76 -11.47 -0.98
C TYR A 169 12.74 -10.50 -2.17
N GLN A 170 12.14 -9.32 -1.99
CA GLN A 170 12.15 -8.29 -3.02
C GLN A 170 13.52 -7.59 -3.10
N PRO A 171 13.98 -7.15 -4.27
CA PRO A 171 15.28 -6.52 -4.46
C PRO A 171 15.31 -5.04 -4.00
N HIS A 172 14.81 -4.79 -2.80
CA HIS A 172 14.64 -3.47 -2.19
C HIS A 172 15.12 -3.50 -0.73
N VAL A 173 15.38 -2.33 -0.14
CA VAL A 173 15.62 -2.19 1.30
C VAL A 173 14.28 -2.00 2.02
N TYR A 174 13.77 -3.06 2.64
CA TYR A 174 12.45 -3.04 3.29
C TYR A 174 12.34 -4.12 4.38
N VAL A 175 11.24 -4.06 5.14
CA VAL A 175 10.79 -5.10 6.06
C VAL A 175 9.44 -5.63 5.53
N PRO A 176 9.28 -6.94 5.29
CA PRO A 176 7.99 -7.53 4.95
C PRO A 176 6.92 -7.27 6.02
N LEU A 177 5.67 -7.09 5.63
CA LEU A 177 4.57 -6.82 6.58
C LEU A 177 4.32 -7.96 7.57
N ASP A 178 4.70 -9.18 7.21
CA ASP A 178 4.61 -10.38 8.03
C ASP A 178 5.93 -10.75 8.73
N ALA A 179 6.98 -9.93 8.64
CA ALA A 179 8.31 -10.21 9.18
C ALA A 179 8.33 -10.52 10.69
N TYR A 180 7.38 -9.99 11.45
CA TYR A 180 7.27 -10.16 12.89
C TYR A 180 6.18 -11.17 13.30
N GLY A 181 5.48 -11.74 12.32
CA GLY A 181 4.36 -12.65 12.51
C GLY A 181 4.72 -14.07 12.10
N THR A 182 4.40 -15.05 12.94
CA THR A 182 4.35 -16.45 12.49
C THR A 182 2.91 -16.92 12.63
N PRO A 183 2.16 -17.08 11.52
CA PRO A 183 0.77 -17.49 11.58
C PRO A 183 0.65 -18.86 12.26
N GLY A 184 -0.15 -18.92 13.32
CA GLY A 184 -0.52 -20.16 13.97
C GLY A 184 -1.57 -20.94 13.17
N GLN A 185 -1.96 -22.12 13.67
CA GLN A 185 -3.13 -22.81 13.15
C GLN A 185 -4.37 -21.92 13.28
N GLY A 186 -5.23 -21.90 12.24
CA GLY A 186 -6.44 -21.08 12.23
C GLY A 186 -6.19 -19.59 11.97
N GLN A 187 -4.99 -19.20 11.53
CA GLN A 187 -4.66 -17.83 11.12
C GLN A 187 -4.29 -17.80 9.64
N TRP A 188 -4.95 -16.92 8.89
CA TRP A 188 -4.67 -16.69 7.47
C TRP A 188 -4.42 -15.21 7.26
N PRO A 189 -3.15 -14.77 7.32
CA PRO A 189 -2.82 -13.39 7.01
C PRO A 189 -3.03 -13.09 5.52
N PRO A 190 -3.22 -11.81 5.18
CA PRO A 190 -3.34 -11.38 3.79
C PRO A 190 -2.05 -11.65 3.01
N GLN A 191 -2.20 -12.08 1.76
CA GLN A 191 -1.09 -12.31 0.82
C GLN A 191 -1.13 -11.28 -0.30
N GLY A 192 0.00 -10.62 -0.56
CA GLY A 192 0.11 -9.59 -1.58
C GLY A 192 -0.90 -8.44 -1.38
N LEU A 193 -1.42 -7.93 -2.50
CA LEU A 193 -2.38 -6.82 -2.57
C LEU A 193 -3.82 -7.26 -2.90
N ALA A 194 -4.10 -8.55 -2.86
CA ALA A 194 -5.44 -9.06 -3.13
C ALA A 194 -6.44 -8.53 -2.09
N GLU A 195 -7.58 -8.02 -2.56
CA GLU A 195 -8.67 -7.48 -1.73
C GLU A 195 -8.27 -6.31 -0.79
N VAL A 196 -7.05 -5.79 -0.90
CA VAL A 196 -6.58 -4.67 -0.09
C VAL A 196 -7.39 -3.42 -0.38
N ARG A 197 -7.82 -2.73 0.69
CA ARG A 197 -8.57 -1.48 0.59
C ARG A 197 -7.72 -0.32 1.06
N TYR A 198 -7.88 0.80 0.39
CA TYR A 198 -7.21 2.05 0.68
C TYR A 198 -8.26 3.08 1.07
N GLN A 199 -8.00 3.79 2.15
CA GLN A 199 -8.77 4.94 2.58
C GLN A 199 -7.87 6.16 2.44
N GLN A 200 -8.21 7.07 1.52
CA GLN A 200 -7.43 8.29 1.37
C GLN A 200 -7.55 9.15 2.63
N LEU A 201 -6.41 9.57 3.17
CA LEU A 201 -6.32 10.48 4.31
C LEU A 201 -6.04 11.91 3.85
N THR A 202 -5.21 12.06 2.80
CA THR A 202 -4.78 13.35 2.25
C THR A 202 -4.91 13.34 0.72
N PRO A 203 -5.43 14.41 0.09
CA PRO A 203 -5.82 15.71 0.69
C PRO A 203 -7.17 15.74 1.41
N THR A 204 -8.07 14.84 1.05
CA THR A 204 -9.41 14.73 1.62
C THR A 204 -9.63 13.31 2.10
N LEU A 205 -10.35 13.18 3.21
CA LEU A 205 -10.77 11.89 3.72
C LEU A 205 -11.82 11.30 2.77
N GLU A 206 -11.54 10.12 2.24
CA GLU A 206 -12.45 9.37 1.38
C GLU A 206 -12.90 8.08 2.06
N ALA A 207 -13.96 7.46 1.56
CA ALA A 207 -14.35 6.12 1.99
C ALA A 207 -13.32 5.07 1.54
N CYS A 208 -13.23 3.96 2.29
CA CYS A 208 -12.34 2.86 1.94
C CYS A 208 -12.80 2.17 0.65
N ALA A 209 -11.88 1.99 -0.30
CA ALA A 209 -12.15 1.33 -1.57
C ALA A 209 -10.93 0.54 -2.07
N VAL A 210 -11.15 -0.41 -2.98
CA VAL A 210 -10.04 -0.99 -3.76
C VAL A 210 -9.63 0.03 -4.81
N LEU A 211 -8.36 0.43 -4.81
CA LEU A 211 -7.82 1.43 -5.74
C LEU A 211 -6.93 0.79 -6.81
N PRO A 212 -6.87 1.34 -8.03
CA PRO A 212 -7.70 2.43 -8.55
C PRO A 212 -9.17 2.01 -8.73
N ASP A 213 -10.09 2.91 -8.38
CA ASP A 213 -11.53 2.66 -8.29
C ASP A 213 -12.33 3.16 -9.52
N ILE A 214 -11.80 4.11 -10.28
CA ILE A 214 -12.48 4.77 -11.40
C ILE A 214 -11.77 4.48 -12.72
N ASP A 215 -12.52 4.07 -13.74
CA ASP A 215 -12.04 4.06 -15.12
C ASP A 215 -12.28 5.44 -15.73
N ASP A 216 -11.26 6.31 -15.67
CA ASP A 216 -11.38 7.70 -16.10
C ASP A 216 -11.50 7.87 -17.63
N THR A 217 -11.33 6.79 -18.41
CA THR A 217 -11.60 6.83 -19.87
C THR A 217 -13.09 6.95 -20.20
N LEU A 218 -13.95 6.68 -19.23
CA LEU A 218 -15.41 6.74 -19.35
C LEU A 218 -15.98 8.12 -18.98
N TYR A 219 -15.14 9.07 -18.58
CA TYR A 219 -15.56 10.37 -18.07
C TYR A 219 -15.04 11.50 -18.96
N PRO A 220 -15.85 12.53 -19.28
CA PRO A 220 -15.43 13.68 -20.08
C PRO A 220 -14.63 14.72 -19.27
N HIS A 221 -14.55 14.55 -17.95
CA HIS A 221 -13.84 15.43 -17.01
C HIS A 221 -12.96 14.59 -16.09
N ASP A 222 -11.97 15.21 -15.46
CA ASP A 222 -11.08 14.56 -14.49
C ASP A 222 -11.85 14.14 -13.23
N PRO A 223 -12.13 12.83 -13.02
CA PRO A 223 -12.86 12.36 -11.85
C PRO A 223 -11.99 12.37 -10.58
N TYR A 224 -10.68 12.58 -10.72
CA TYR A 224 -9.72 12.59 -9.62
C TYR A 224 -9.33 14.01 -9.16
N ALA A 225 -9.99 15.05 -9.69
CA ALA A 225 -9.68 16.43 -9.37
C ALA A 225 -9.69 16.73 -7.86
N GLY A 226 -10.67 16.16 -7.13
CA GLY A 226 -10.78 16.29 -5.67
C GLY A 226 -9.70 15.57 -4.86
N ARG A 227 -8.94 14.65 -5.48
CA ARG A 227 -7.86 13.89 -4.85
C ARG A 227 -6.48 14.52 -5.05
N ARG A 228 -6.41 15.71 -5.66
CA ARG A 228 -5.17 16.47 -5.89
C ARG A 228 -5.00 17.56 -4.85
N ASN A 229 -3.75 17.97 -4.63
CA ASN A 229 -3.41 19.15 -3.85
C ASN A 229 -2.17 19.86 -4.42
N GLN A 230 -1.89 21.05 -3.89
CA GLN A 230 -0.74 21.86 -4.29
C GLN A 230 0.61 21.22 -3.92
N ASN A 231 0.62 20.37 -2.88
CA ASN A 231 1.82 19.64 -2.44
C ASN A 231 2.13 18.43 -3.35
N ARG A 232 1.26 18.12 -4.32
CA ARG A 232 1.37 17.01 -5.28
C ARG A 232 1.65 15.66 -4.59
N GLY A 233 1.14 15.45 -3.37
CA GLY A 233 1.34 14.21 -2.60
C GLY A 233 0.04 13.69 -1.99
N ASN A 234 -0.01 12.42 -1.63
CA ASN A 234 -1.19 11.75 -1.08
C ASN A 234 -0.79 10.74 0.00
N ALA A 235 -1.74 10.45 0.89
CA ALA A 235 -1.58 9.43 1.92
C ALA A 235 -2.85 8.57 2.00
N TRP A 236 -2.65 7.28 2.25
CA TRP A 236 -3.74 6.31 2.38
C TRP A 236 -3.51 5.40 3.58
N GLN A 237 -4.55 5.25 4.41
CA GLN A 237 -4.63 4.14 5.34
C GLN A 237 -4.95 2.88 4.54
N VAL A 238 -4.14 1.84 4.73
CA VAL A 238 -4.28 0.55 4.06
C VAL A 238 -4.94 -0.43 5.03
N TRP A 239 -5.98 -1.09 4.54
CA TRP A 239 -6.76 -2.08 5.25
C TRP A 239 -6.58 -3.42 4.56
N ARG A 240 -5.99 -4.39 5.26
CA ARG A 240 -5.72 -5.73 4.70
C ARG A 240 -6.65 -6.78 5.32
N PRO A 241 -7.15 -7.74 4.52
CA PRO A 241 -8.11 -8.75 4.98
C PRO A 241 -7.41 -9.87 5.75
N TYR A 242 -7.72 -9.97 7.03
CA TYR A 242 -7.32 -11.05 7.91
C TYR A 242 -8.46 -12.03 8.08
N ARG A 243 -8.14 -13.32 8.05
CA ARG A 243 -9.11 -14.35 8.44
C ARG A 243 -8.53 -15.15 9.61
N CYS A 244 -9.37 -15.45 10.60
CA CYS A 244 -8.96 -16.19 11.78
C CYS A 244 -10.11 -16.98 12.42
N CYS A 245 -9.77 -17.99 13.22
CA CYS A 245 -10.72 -18.70 14.07
C CYS A 245 -10.10 -19.04 15.42
N GLU A 246 -10.93 -19.25 16.45
CA GLU A 246 -10.44 -19.78 17.73
C GLU A 246 -10.03 -21.25 17.60
N PRO A 247 -8.99 -21.69 18.31
CA PRO A 247 -8.64 -23.11 18.38
C PRO A 247 -9.80 -23.93 18.97
N ALA A 248 -10.30 -24.89 18.17
CA ALA A 248 -11.31 -25.86 18.57
C ALA A 248 -10.75 -27.27 18.33
N GLY A 249 -10.23 -27.88 19.40
CA GLY A 249 -9.45 -29.13 19.34
C GLY A 249 -7.94 -28.94 19.18
N ASP A 250 -7.22 -30.05 18.99
CA ASP A 250 -5.74 -30.06 18.96
C ASP A 250 -5.14 -29.63 17.61
N VAL A 251 -5.84 -29.91 16.51
CA VAL A 251 -5.35 -29.67 15.13
C VAL A 251 -6.48 -29.20 14.24
N LEU A 252 -6.26 -28.11 13.51
CA LEU A 252 -7.16 -27.67 12.44
C LEU A 252 -7.12 -28.67 11.27
N LEU A 253 -8.26 -29.33 10.99
CA LEU A 253 -8.37 -30.33 9.92
C LEU A 253 -8.85 -29.74 8.59
N PHE A 254 -9.83 -28.84 8.61
CA PHE A 254 -10.36 -28.18 7.42
C PHE A 254 -11.05 -26.85 7.76
N TYR A 255 -11.27 -26.00 6.76
CA TYR A 255 -12.01 -24.75 6.85
C TYR A 255 -12.85 -24.53 5.59
N LEU A 256 -13.90 -23.70 5.70
CA LEU A 256 -14.72 -23.22 4.59
C LEU A 256 -14.49 -21.72 4.38
#